data_AF-A0A3D1R0L5-F1
#
_entry.id   AF-A0A3D1R0L5-F1
#
_cell.length_a   1.000
_cell.length_b   1.000
_cell.length_c   1.000
_cell.angle_alpha   90.00
_cell.angle_beta   90.00
_cell.angle_gamma   90.00
#
_symmetry.space_group_name_H-M   'P 1'
#
loop_
_entity.id
_entity.type
_entity.pdbx_description
1 polymer ?
#
loop_
_entity_poly.entity_id
_entity_poly.type
_entity_poly.pdbx_seq_one_letter_code
_entity_poly.pdbx_strand_id
1 'polypeptide(L)'
;IAQELVPVLAHVGFRCVVIDDREDFASRERFPGAETVLLGDFAKIAETITLTAADYVVVMTRGHAHDFSVQQQVLRTEVAYLGVIGSRSKSASIAARLREAGIPQEAIARIHTPIGTAIKAETPAEIAISIAGELILARAERTGARAR
;
A
#
# COMPACT_ATOMS: atom_id res chain seq x y z
N ILE A 1 -0.53 3.22 -11.94
CA ILE A 1 0.08 2.05 -11.27
C ILE A 1 -0.99 1.21 -10.57
N ALA A 2 -1.84 1.76 -9.69
CA ALA A 2 -2.91 0.95 -9.07
C ALA A 2 -3.80 0.19 -10.08
N GLN A 3 -4.16 0.83 -11.21
CA GLN A 3 -4.94 0.19 -12.30
C GLN A 3 -4.21 -1.00 -12.94
N GLU A 4 -2.87 -1.00 -12.94
CA GLU A 4 -2.04 -2.13 -13.40
C GLU A 4 -1.81 -3.16 -12.30
N LEU A 5 -1.75 -2.73 -11.05
CA LEU A 5 -1.46 -3.59 -9.90
C LEU A 5 -2.65 -4.47 -9.51
N VAL A 6 -3.85 -3.90 -9.46
CA VAL A 6 -5.08 -4.62 -9.09
C VAL A 6 -5.29 -5.90 -9.90
N PRO A 7 -5.24 -5.91 -11.26
CA PRO A 7 -5.44 -7.15 -12.01
C PRO A 7 -4.37 -8.20 -11.74
N VAL A 8 -3.11 -7.79 -11.55
CA VAL A 8 -2.00 -8.71 -11.20
C VAL A 8 -2.26 -9.34 -9.84
N LEU A 9 -2.61 -8.54 -8.83
CA LEU A 9 -2.87 -9.00 -7.47
C LEU A 9 -4.08 -9.93 -7.40
N ALA A 10 -5.18 -9.56 -8.06
CA ALA A 10 -6.37 -10.41 -8.17
C ALA A 10 -6.04 -11.77 -8.81
N HIS A 11 -5.23 -11.78 -9.87
CA HIS A 11 -4.82 -13.00 -10.55
C HIS A 11 -3.99 -13.94 -9.68
N VAL A 12 -3.18 -13.40 -8.75
CA VAL A 12 -2.34 -14.20 -7.83
C VAL A 12 -2.98 -14.40 -6.44
N GLY A 13 -4.30 -14.21 -6.36
CA GLY A 13 -5.13 -14.59 -5.21
C GLY A 13 -5.18 -13.58 -4.07
N PHE A 14 -4.89 -12.30 -4.33
CA PHE A 14 -5.20 -11.22 -3.37
C PHE A 14 -6.60 -10.69 -3.60
N ARG A 15 -7.26 -10.34 -2.49
CA ARG A 15 -8.55 -9.67 -2.49
C ARG A 15 -8.34 -8.17 -2.45
N CYS A 16 -8.53 -7.49 -3.58
CA CYS A 16 -8.19 -6.07 -3.71
C CYS A 16 -9.37 -5.16 -3.34
N VAL A 17 -9.16 -4.27 -2.37
CA VAL A 17 -10.02 -3.12 -2.10
C VAL A 17 -9.27 -1.85 -2.46
N VAL A 18 -9.89 -0.97 -3.24
CA VAL A 18 -9.30 0.31 -3.65
C VAL A 18 -10.03 1.44 -2.95
N ILE A 19 -9.27 2.40 -2.41
CA ILE A 19 -9.79 3.64 -1.82
C ILE A 19 -9.12 4.82 -2.52
N ASP A 20 -9.91 5.78 -2.99
CA ASP A 20 -9.43 7.07 -3.52
C ASP A 20 -10.33 8.20 -2.98
N ASP A 21 -9.77 9.40 -2.81
CA ASP A 21 -10.47 10.58 -2.32
C ASP A 21 -11.20 11.37 -3.42
N ARG A 22 -11.10 10.91 -4.67
CA ARG A 22 -11.72 11.54 -5.84
C ARG A 22 -12.78 10.64 -6.46
N GLU A 23 -13.96 11.22 -6.70
CA GLU A 23 -15.08 10.55 -7.36
C GLU A 23 -14.70 9.93 -8.71
N ASP A 24 -13.96 10.67 -9.54
CA ASP A 24 -13.54 10.18 -10.87
C ASP A 24 -12.62 8.96 -10.82
N PHE A 25 -11.93 8.73 -9.69
CA PHE A 25 -10.98 7.64 -9.52
C PHE A 25 -11.56 6.50 -8.69
N ALA A 26 -12.47 6.78 -7.76
CA ALA A 26 -13.22 5.79 -6.98
C ALA A 26 -14.33 5.12 -7.81
N SER A 27 -14.00 4.63 -9.01
CA SER A 27 -14.91 3.99 -9.94
C SER A 27 -14.55 2.53 -10.20
N ARG A 28 -15.55 1.65 -10.18
CA ARG A 28 -15.39 0.23 -10.48
C ARG A 28 -14.95 -0.03 -11.91
N GLU A 29 -15.32 0.84 -12.85
CA GLU A 29 -14.92 0.72 -14.26
C GLU A 29 -13.40 0.85 -14.43
N ARG A 30 -12.74 1.63 -13.57
CA ARG A 30 -11.28 1.79 -13.57
C ARG A 30 -10.55 0.63 -12.93
N PHE A 31 -11.24 -0.18 -12.11
CA PHE A 31 -10.65 -1.28 -11.35
C PHE A 31 -11.51 -2.54 -11.47
N PRO A 32 -11.65 -3.13 -12.67
CA PRO A 32 -12.52 -4.29 -12.88
C PRO A 32 -12.09 -5.53 -12.08
N GLY A 33 -10.81 -5.62 -11.69
CA GLY A 33 -10.28 -6.70 -10.84
C GLY A 33 -10.39 -6.44 -9.33
N ALA A 34 -10.91 -5.29 -8.90
CA ALA A 34 -11.11 -5.01 -7.47
C ALA A 34 -12.40 -5.65 -6.97
N GLU A 35 -12.36 -6.19 -5.75
CA GLU A 35 -13.56 -6.63 -5.04
C GLU A 35 -14.50 -5.44 -4.81
N THR A 36 -13.93 -4.36 -4.27
CA THR A 36 -14.65 -3.13 -3.94
C THR A 36 -13.78 -1.91 -4.25
N VAL A 37 -14.42 -0.84 -4.72
CA VAL A 37 -13.82 0.48 -4.87
C VAL A 37 -14.62 1.46 -4.03
N LEU A 38 -13.95 2.21 -3.15
CA LEU A 38 -14.56 3.11 -2.18
C LEU A 38 -14.08 4.53 -2.42
N LEU A 39 -15.01 5.48 -2.39
CA LEU A 39 -14.68 6.90 -2.21
C LEU A 39 -14.46 7.13 -0.72
N GLY A 40 -13.26 7.57 -0.33
CA GLY A 40 -12.90 7.72 1.07
C GLY A 40 -11.93 8.86 1.35
N ASP A 41 -12.08 9.50 2.50
CA ASP A 41 -11.17 10.54 2.96
C ASP A 41 -9.90 9.90 3.54
N PHE A 42 -8.75 10.21 2.95
CA PHE A 42 -7.46 9.74 3.44
C PHE A 42 -7.12 10.22 4.86
N ALA A 43 -7.77 11.28 5.36
CA ALA A 43 -7.64 11.70 6.76
C ALA A 43 -8.44 10.85 7.75
N LYS A 44 -9.37 10.01 7.26
CA LYS A 44 -10.33 9.26 8.07
C LYS A 44 -10.60 7.86 7.51
N ILE A 45 -9.53 7.09 7.27
CA ILE A 45 -9.61 5.79 6.59
C ILE A 45 -10.48 4.80 7.37
N ALA A 46 -10.45 4.86 8.71
CA ALA A 46 -11.24 3.99 9.57
C ALA A 46 -12.76 4.18 9.41
N GLU A 47 -13.22 5.34 8.91
CA GLU A 47 -14.64 5.56 8.59
C GLU A 47 -15.04 4.86 7.27
N THR A 48 -14.06 4.52 6.43
CA THR A 48 -14.27 3.92 5.11
C THR A 48 -14.05 2.41 5.10
N ILE A 49 -13.03 1.92 5.83
CA ILE A 49 -12.67 0.50 5.86
C ILE A 49 -12.12 0.09 7.23
N THR A 50 -12.43 -1.14 7.64
CA THR A 50 -11.79 -1.78 8.80
C THR A 50 -10.58 -2.57 8.34
N LEU A 51 -9.41 -2.28 8.93
CA LEU A 51 -8.16 -3.01 8.69
C LEU A 51 -7.93 -4.05 9.79
N THR A 52 -7.38 -5.19 9.40
CA THR A 52 -7.10 -6.34 10.26
C THR A 52 -5.63 -6.76 10.16
N ALA A 53 -5.20 -7.65 11.07
CA ALA A 53 -3.83 -8.17 11.07
C ALA A 53 -3.48 -9.11 9.91
N ALA A 54 -4.43 -9.39 9.01
CA ALA A 54 -4.22 -10.15 7.78
C ALA A 54 -4.05 -9.23 6.55
N ASP A 55 -4.33 -7.93 6.67
CA ASP A 55 -4.40 -7.04 5.53
C ASP A 55 -3.04 -6.47 5.12
N TYR A 56 -2.89 -6.26 3.82
CA TYR A 56 -1.73 -5.66 3.18
C TYR A 56 -2.12 -4.29 2.67
N VAL A 57 -1.48 -3.23 3.18
CA VAL A 57 -1.78 -1.86 2.76
C VAL A 57 -0.70 -1.37 1.82
N VAL A 58 -1.13 -0.90 0.65
CA VAL A 58 -0.25 -0.29 -0.36
C VAL A 58 -0.67 1.17 -0.56
N VAL A 59 0.23 2.10 -0.27
CA VAL A 59 -0.03 3.54 -0.34
C VAL A 59 0.52 4.09 -1.67
N MET A 60 -0.40 4.54 -2.54
CA MET A 60 -0.10 5.05 -3.89
C MET A 60 -0.72 6.44 -4.14
N THR A 61 -0.61 7.36 -3.17
CA THR A 61 -1.29 8.66 -3.27
C THR A 61 -0.52 9.68 -4.12
N ARG A 62 -1.16 10.82 -4.38
CA ARG A 62 -0.64 11.92 -5.22
C ARG A 62 0.32 12.89 -4.51
N GLY A 63 0.77 12.62 -3.28
CA GLY A 63 1.71 13.54 -2.62
C GLY A 63 1.99 13.27 -1.15
N HIS A 64 2.96 14.02 -0.62
CA HIS A 64 3.50 13.83 0.74
C HIS A 64 2.46 13.98 1.86
N ALA A 65 1.45 14.85 1.69
CA ALA A 65 0.45 15.10 2.73
C ALA A 65 -0.48 13.91 2.93
N HIS A 66 -1.03 13.36 1.84
CA HIS A 66 -1.91 12.19 1.89
C HIS A 66 -1.14 10.94 2.32
N ASP A 67 0.08 10.73 1.82
CA ASP A 67 0.92 9.61 2.25
C ASP A 67 1.18 9.62 3.76
N PHE A 68 1.49 10.79 4.33
CA PHE A 68 1.68 10.92 5.78
C PHE A 68 0.40 10.59 6.54
N SER A 69 -0.74 11.14 6.12
CA SER A 69 -2.02 10.94 6.81
C SER A 69 -2.44 9.46 6.82
N VAL A 70 -2.28 8.78 5.68
CA VAL A 70 -2.55 7.33 5.56
C VAL A 70 -1.60 6.54 6.46
N GLN A 71 -0.29 6.77 6.35
CA GLN A 71 0.72 6.04 7.14
C GLN A 71 0.52 6.22 8.64
N GLN A 72 0.23 7.45 9.10
CA GLN A 72 0.03 7.73 10.52
C GLN A 72 -1.15 6.93 11.11
N GLN A 73 -2.22 6.75 10.35
CA GLN A 73 -3.38 5.95 10.77
C GLN A 73 -3.06 4.45 10.72
N VAL A 74 -2.48 3.97 9.61
CA VAL A 74 -2.22 2.54 9.40
C VAL A 74 -1.16 2.01 10.36
N LEU A 75 -0.14 2.80 10.71
CA LEU A 75 0.90 2.42 11.68
C LEU A 75 0.39 2.25 13.11
N ARG A 76 -0.84 2.68 13.41
CA ARG A 76 -1.52 2.43 14.69
C ARG A 76 -2.32 1.13 14.70
N THR A 77 -2.26 0.36 13.61
CA THR A 77 -2.93 -0.92 13.44
C THR A 77 -1.91 -2.04 13.30
N GLU A 78 -2.37 -3.29 13.39
CA GLU A 78 -1.52 -4.47 13.28
C GLU A 78 -1.51 -5.10 11.88
N VAL A 79 -1.69 -4.30 10.82
CA VAL A 79 -1.67 -4.81 9.44
C VAL A 79 -0.44 -5.66 9.15
N ALA A 80 -0.64 -6.69 8.33
CA ALA A 80 0.39 -7.66 7.97
C ALA A 80 1.55 -7.02 7.22
N TYR A 81 1.28 -5.96 6.46
CA TYR A 81 2.25 -5.30 5.60
C TYR A 81 1.82 -3.87 5.31
N LEU A 82 2.79 -2.95 5.27
CA LEU A 82 2.60 -1.58 4.83
C LEU A 82 3.71 -1.22 3.84
N GLY A 83 3.35 -1.07 2.57
CA GLY A 83 4.27 -0.62 1.54
C GLY A 83 3.84 0.72 0.94
N VAL A 84 4.82 1.57 0.65
CA VAL A 84 4.59 2.95 0.20
C VAL A 84 5.38 3.20 -1.07
N ILE A 85 4.71 3.79 -2.06
CA ILE A 85 5.38 4.23 -3.28
C ILE A 85 6.12 5.55 -3.07
N GLY A 86 7.34 5.64 -3.60
CA GLY A 86 8.11 6.88 -3.60
C GLY A 86 9.61 6.64 -3.58
N SER A 87 10.37 7.73 -3.62
CA SER A 87 11.82 7.67 -3.49
C SER A 87 12.24 7.46 -2.02
N ARG A 88 13.49 7.03 -1.83
CA ARG A 88 14.13 6.96 -0.50
C ARG A 88 14.17 8.34 0.19
N SER A 89 14.43 9.40 -0.56
CA SER A 89 14.45 10.78 -0.02
C SER A 89 13.07 11.22 0.47
N LYS A 90 12.01 10.96 -0.31
CA LYS A 90 10.61 11.21 0.09
C LYS A 90 10.26 10.47 1.38
N SER A 91 10.69 9.21 1.47
CA SER A 91 10.44 8.36 2.62
C SER A 91 11.11 8.87 3.90
N ALA A 92 12.35 9.37 3.80
CA ALA A 92 13.05 9.94 4.94
C ALA A 92 12.34 11.17 5.52
N SER A 93 11.83 12.06 4.66
CA SER A 93 11.06 13.23 5.08
C SER A 93 9.75 12.84 5.78
N ILE A 94 9.02 11.87 5.25
CA ILE A 94 7.78 11.39 5.88
C ILE A 94 8.08 10.68 7.21
N ALA A 95 9.14 9.86 7.27
CA ALA A 95 9.55 9.20 8.50
C ALA A 95 9.89 10.21 9.62
N ALA A 96 10.54 11.34 9.30
CA ALA A 96 10.76 12.41 10.28
C ALA A 96 9.44 12.96 10.84
N ARG A 97 8.49 13.28 9.96
CA ARG A 97 7.16 13.76 10.36
C ARG A 97 6.37 12.73 11.18
N LEU A 98 6.48 11.44 10.86
CA LEU A 98 5.84 10.36 11.62
C LEU A 98 6.40 10.28 13.05
N ARG A 99 7.71 10.47 13.23
CA ARG A 99 8.32 10.54 14.58
C ARG A 99 7.83 11.76 15.36
N GLU A 100 7.79 12.93 14.73
CA GLU A 100 7.25 14.16 15.33
C GLU A 100 5.78 13.98 15.76
N ALA A 101 5.02 13.17 15.02
CA ALA A 101 3.64 12.81 15.32
C ALA A 101 3.48 11.68 16.35
N GLY A 102 4.56 11.26 17.01
CA GLY A 102 4.57 10.28 18.10
C GLY A 102 4.49 8.82 17.64
N ILE A 103 4.75 8.51 16.37
CA ILE A 103 4.80 7.12 15.91
C ILE A 103 6.17 6.51 16.31
N PRO A 104 6.19 5.35 17.01
CA PRO A 104 7.42 4.70 17.42
C PRO A 104 8.32 4.32 16.24
N GLN A 105 9.63 4.32 16.45
CA GLN A 105 10.60 3.98 15.41
C GLN A 105 10.44 2.54 14.92
N GLU A 106 9.99 1.63 15.79
CA GLU A 106 9.71 0.22 15.50
C GLU A 106 8.53 0.09 14.54
N ALA A 107 7.49 0.92 14.71
CA ALA A 107 6.36 0.96 13.79
C ALA A 107 6.80 1.53 12.44
N ILE A 108 7.58 2.63 12.42
CA ILE A 108 8.10 3.21 11.18
C ILE A 108 9.02 2.23 10.43
N ALA A 109 9.78 1.39 11.16
CA ALA A 109 10.65 0.36 10.56
C ALA A 109 9.87 -0.74 9.83
N ARG A 110 8.56 -0.91 10.09
CA ARG A 110 7.69 -1.85 9.36
C ARG A 110 7.29 -1.34 7.96
N ILE A 111 7.63 -0.10 7.60
CA ILE A 111 7.26 0.48 6.30
C ILE A 111 8.22 -0.02 5.23
N HIS A 112 7.67 -0.67 4.21
CA HIS A 112 8.39 -1.07 3.00
C HIS A 112 8.40 0.09 1.99
N THR A 113 9.54 0.78 1.89
CA THR A 113 9.67 1.92 0.99
C THR A 113 11.10 2.09 0.43
N PRO A 114 11.27 2.25 -0.90
CA PRO A 114 10.25 2.12 -1.93
C PRO A 114 9.66 0.71 -1.96
N ILE A 115 8.33 0.60 -2.06
CA ILE A 115 7.67 -0.69 -2.29
C ILE A 115 8.05 -1.26 -3.66
N GLY A 116 8.31 -2.55 -3.72
CA GLY A 116 8.58 -3.34 -4.91
C GLY A 116 9.96 -3.99 -4.92
N THR A 117 10.05 -5.15 -5.58
CA THR A 117 11.33 -5.82 -5.85
C THR A 117 12.21 -5.02 -6.79
N ALA A 118 13.53 -5.05 -6.58
CA ALA A 118 14.52 -4.26 -7.32
C ALA A 118 14.80 -4.81 -8.73
N ILE A 119 13.80 -4.76 -9.61
CA ILE A 119 13.86 -5.27 -10.99
C ILE A 119 14.14 -4.18 -12.03
N LYS A 120 14.52 -2.97 -11.59
CA LYS A 120 14.70 -1.78 -12.43
C LYS A 120 13.45 -1.43 -13.27
N ALA A 121 12.28 -1.57 -12.65
CA ALA A 121 11.00 -1.23 -13.29
C ALA A 121 10.93 0.27 -13.63
N GLU A 122 10.46 0.58 -14.85
CA GLU A 122 10.29 1.93 -15.37
C GLU A 122 8.82 2.23 -15.68
N THR A 123 8.11 1.27 -16.26
CA THR A 123 6.70 1.46 -16.67
C THR A 123 5.73 1.18 -15.52
N PRO A 124 4.51 1.75 -15.53
CA PRO A 124 3.49 1.41 -14.53
C PRO A 124 3.18 -0.08 -14.40
N ALA A 125 3.25 -0.83 -15.51
CA ALA A 125 3.05 -2.28 -15.54
C ALA A 125 4.23 -3.02 -14.89
N GLU A 126 5.47 -2.65 -15.20
CA GLU A 126 6.65 -3.22 -14.55
C GLU A 126 6.67 -2.93 -13.04
N ILE A 127 6.28 -1.71 -12.64
CA ILE A 127 6.17 -1.35 -11.23
C ILE A 127 5.09 -2.19 -10.54
N ALA A 128 3.96 -2.45 -11.21
CA ALA A 128 2.93 -3.35 -10.69
C ALA A 128 3.45 -4.78 -10.48
N ILE A 129 4.24 -5.33 -11.42
CA ILE A 129 4.90 -6.64 -11.27
C ILE A 129 5.90 -6.62 -10.11
N SER A 130 6.72 -5.57 -10.01
CA SER A 130 7.68 -5.38 -8.93
C SER A 130 7.02 -5.43 -7.55
N ILE A 131 5.91 -4.69 -7.38
CA ILE A 131 5.12 -4.65 -6.15
C ILE A 131 4.45 -6.00 -5.87
N ALA A 132 3.82 -6.61 -6.88
CA ALA A 132 3.18 -7.91 -6.73
C ALA A 132 4.18 -8.99 -6.28
N GLY A 133 5.39 -8.98 -6.83
CA GLY A 133 6.47 -9.87 -6.42
C GLY A 133 6.83 -9.71 -4.93
N GLU A 134 6.93 -8.48 -4.43
CA GLU A 134 7.19 -8.24 -3.01
C GLU A 134 6.03 -8.68 -2.12
N LEU A 135 4.79 -8.42 -2.51
CA LEU A 135 3.62 -8.85 -1.74
C LEU A 135 3.49 -10.38 -1.69
N ILE A 136 3.82 -11.08 -2.79
CA ILE A 136 3.89 -12.54 -2.81
C ILE A 136 4.95 -13.05 -1.83
N LEU A 137 6.13 -12.43 -1.81
CA LEU A 137 7.21 -12.77 -0.87
C LEU A 137 6.75 -12.57 0.58
N ALA A 138 6.21 -11.39 0.91
CA ALA A 138 5.72 -11.09 2.25
C ALA A 138 4.60 -12.05 2.70
N ARG A 139 3.73 -12.49 1.79
CA ARG A 139 2.72 -13.52 2.05
C ARG A 139 3.35 -14.90 2.30
N ALA A 140 4.36 -15.28 1.53
CA ALA A 140 5.06 -16.54 1.70
C ALA A 140 5.78 -16.61 3.06
N GLU A 141 6.50 -15.54 3.44
CA GLU A 141 7.20 -15.42 4.71
C GLU A 141 6.25 -15.52 5.91
N ARG A 142 5.08 -14.86 5.84
CA ARG A 142 4.05 -14.96 6.88
C ARG A 142 3.42 -16.34 7.02
N THR A 143 3.27 -17.07 5.92
CA THR A 143 2.63 -18.39 5.91
C THR A 143 3.62 -19.54 6.11
N GLY A 144 4.91 -19.23 6.27
CA GLY A 144 5.97 -20.24 6.41
C GLY A 144 6.25 -21.02 5.13
N ALA A 145 5.82 -20.51 3.97
CA ALA A 145 6.09 -21.14 2.69
C ALA A 145 7.57 -20.95 2.33
N ARG A 146 8.24 -22.03 1.91
CA ARG A 146 9.63 -21.97 1.43
C ARG A 146 9.67 -21.49 -0.01
N ALA A 147 10.68 -20.67 -0.34
CA ALA A 147 11.02 -20.39 -1.74
C ALA A 147 11.29 -21.73 -2.46
N ARG A 148 10.77 -21.87 -3.68
CA ARG A 148 11.03 -23.02 -4.55
C ARG A 148 12.31 -22.82 -5.33
#